data_AF-Q2LDM7-F1
#
_entry.id   AF-Q2LDM7-F1
#
_cell.length_a   1.000
_cell.length_b   1.000
_cell.length_c   1.000
_cell.angle_alpha   90.00
_cell.angle_beta   90.00
_cell.angle_gamma   90.00
#
_symmetry.space_group_name_H-M   'P 1'
#
loop_
_entity.id
_entity.type
_entity.pdbx_description
1 polymer ?
#
loop_
_entity_poly.entity_id
_entity_poly.type
_entity_poly.pdbx_seq_one_letter_code
_entity_poly.pdbx_strand_id
1 'polypeptide(L)' 'PGAGGTQRLPKMVGVPAAFDMMLTGRNIRADRAKKMGLIDQLVEPLGPGIK' A
#
# COMPACT_ATOMS: atom_id res chain seq x y z
N PRO A 1 -10.76 -4.69 -7.11
CA PRO A 1 -10.01 -3.91 -8.14
C PRO A 1 -9.89 -4.65 -9.48
N GLY A 2 -10.45 -4.08 -10.56
CA GLY A 2 -10.61 -4.75 -11.87
C GLY A 2 -9.33 -5.03 -12.66
N ALA A 3 -8.21 -4.39 -12.33
CA ALA A 3 -6.92 -4.59 -12.98
C ALA A 3 -6.03 -5.65 -12.27
N GLY A 4 -6.63 -6.71 -11.71
CA GLY A 4 -5.91 -7.80 -11.05
C GLY A 4 -5.47 -7.53 -9.59
N GLY A 5 -5.90 -6.41 -8.98
CA GLY A 5 -5.59 -6.11 -7.58
C GLY A 5 -6.15 -7.14 -6.60
N THR A 6 -7.32 -7.74 -6.91
CA THR A 6 -7.89 -8.84 -6.10
C THR A 6 -6.98 -10.06 -5.99
N GLN A 7 -6.07 -10.25 -6.96
CA GLN A 7 -5.17 -11.40 -7.01
C GLN A 7 -3.76 -11.06 -6.51
N ARG A 8 -3.26 -9.86 -6.80
CA ARG A 8 -1.89 -9.45 -6.43
C ARG A 8 -1.79 -9.00 -4.97
N LEU A 9 -2.77 -8.25 -4.46
CA LEU A 9 -2.72 -7.69 -3.10
C LEU A 9 -2.63 -8.77 -2.02
N PRO A 10 -3.44 -9.86 -2.04
CA PRO A 10 -3.33 -10.92 -1.02
C PRO A 10 -1.96 -11.62 -0.99
N LYS A 11 -1.29 -11.75 -2.15
CA LYS A 11 0.05 -12.34 -2.24
C LYS A 11 1.13 -11.41 -1.69
N MET A 12 0.95 -10.11 -1.80
CA MET A 12 1.95 -9.10 -1.44
C MET A 12 1.89 -8.69 0.02
N VAL A 13 0.69 -8.51 0.58
CA VAL A 13 0.50 -7.94 1.93
C VAL A 13 -0.26 -8.86 2.89
N GLY A 14 -0.57 -10.08 2.45
CA GLY A 14 -1.40 -11.03 3.19
C GLY A 14 -2.91 -10.78 3.03
N VAL A 15 -3.70 -11.84 3.24
CA VAL A 15 -5.16 -11.83 3.02
C VAL A 15 -5.89 -10.79 3.88
N PRO A 16 -5.63 -10.66 5.21
CA PRO A 16 -6.39 -9.71 6.03
C PRO A 16 -6.19 -8.25 5.62
N ALA A 17 -4.94 -7.83 5.41
CA ALA A 17 -4.62 -6.47 5.00
C ALA A 17 -5.11 -6.18 3.57
N ALA A 18 -5.06 -7.17 2.68
CA ALA A 18 -5.62 -7.04 1.33
C ALA A 18 -7.14 -6.79 1.36
N PHE A 19 -7.89 -7.46 2.24
CA PHE A 19 -9.32 -7.19 2.38
C PHE A 19 -9.59 -5.82 3.00
N ASP A 20 -8.86 -5.40 4.04
CA ASP A 20 -9.02 -4.05 4.61
C ASP A 20 -8.85 -2.98 3.51
N MET A 21 -7.81 -3.08 2.69
CA MET A 21 -7.58 -2.15 1.57
C MET A 21 -8.70 -2.17 0.53
N MET A 22 -9.13 -3.37 0.09
CA MET A 22 -10.08 -3.50 -1.01
C MET A 22 -11.51 -3.16 -0.59
N LEU A 23 -11.88 -3.44 0.65
CA LEU A 23 -13.24 -3.23 1.16
C LEU A 23 -13.44 -1.79 1.66
N THR A 24 -12.43 -1.19 2.28
CA THR A 24 -12.55 0.18 2.82
C THR A 24 -12.13 1.25 1.80
N GLY A 25 -11.26 0.91 0.84
CA GLY A 25 -10.72 1.88 -0.13
C GLY A 25 -9.87 2.99 0.51
N ARG A 26 -9.45 2.83 1.78
CA ARG A 26 -8.68 3.84 2.51
C ARG A 26 -7.31 4.10 1.86
N ASN A 27 -6.86 5.35 1.94
CA ASN A 27 -5.48 5.68 1.61
C ASN A 27 -4.53 5.16 2.71
N ILE A 28 -3.35 4.72 2.30
CA ILE A 28 -2.30 4.24 3.19
C ILE A 28 -1.09 5.16 3.06
N ARG A 29 -0.54 5.60 4.20
CA ARG A 29 0.68 6.41 4.23
C ARG A 29 1.89 5.58 3.79
N ALA A 30 2.86 6.23 3.16
CA ALA A 30 4.00 5.57 2.53
C ALA A 30 4.84 4.72 3.51
N ASP A 31 5.04 5.19 4.74
CA ASP A 31 5.76 4.49 5.80
C ASP A 31 5.04 3.19 6.22
N ARG A 32 3.71 3.22 6.35
CA ARG A 32 2.90 2.04 6.64
C ARG A 32 2.89 1.07 5.46
N ALA A 33 2.74 1.57 4.24
CA ALA A 33 2.76 0.76 3.02
C ALA A 33 4.10 0.01 2.87
N LYS A 34 5.22 0.65 3.22
CA LYS A 34 6.54 0.00 3.27
C LYS A 34 6.60 -1.12 4.31
N LYS A 35 6.12 -0.88 5.53
CA LYS A 35 6.13 -1.88 6.62
C LYS A 35 5.29 -3.12 6.31
N MET A 36 4.18 -2.96 5.59
CA MET A 36 3.30 -4.07 5.21
C MET A 36 3.72 -4.81 3.94
N GLY A 37 4.86 -4.44 3.31
CA GLY A 37 5.36 -5.08 2.11
C GLY A 37 4.67 -4.66 0.80
N LEU A 38 3.83 -3.61 0.84
CA LEU A 38 3.18 -3.06 -0.37
C LEU A 38 4.17 -2.25 -1.23
N ILE A 39 5.22 -1.70 -0.61
CA ILE A 39 6.25 -0.90 -1.26
C ILE A 39 7.62 -1.52 -0.97
N ASP A 40 8.45 -1.65 -2.02
CA ASP A 40 9.79 -2.22 -1.90
C ASP A 40 10.83 -1.24 -1.37
N GLN A 41 10.75 0.05 -1.68
CA GLN A 41 11.68 1.07 -1.18
C GLN A 41 10.97 2.41 -1.00
N LEU A 42 11.43 3.18 -0.02
CA LEU A 42 10.91 4.52 0.27
C LEU A 42 12.05 5.52 0.19
N VAL A 43 11.78 6.68 -0.40
CA VAL A 43 12.71 7.81 -0.46
C VAL A 43 12.03 9.04 0.13
N GLU A 44 12.78 9.81 0.92
CA GLU A 44 12.29 11.08 1.43
C GLU A 44 12.43 12.16 0.34
N PRO A 45 11.43 13.04 0.19
CA PRO A 45 11.52 14.13 -0.77
C PRO A 45 12.66 15.09 -0.41
N LEU A 46 13.31 15.67 -1.42
CA LEU A 46 14.33 16.70 -1.22
C LEU A 46 13.66 18.07 -1.02
N GLY A 47 14.06 18.82 0.01
CA GLY A 47 13.50 20.13 0.35
C GLY A 47 12.24 20.06 1.21
N PRO A 48 11.46 21.16 1.35
CA PRO A 48 10.36 21.25 2.32
C PRO A 48 9.23 20.23 2.16
N GLY A 49 9.25 19.37 1.12
CA GLY A 49 8.20 18.40 0.82
C GLY A 49 6.87 19.09 0.47
N ILE A 50 6.11 18.54 -0.47
CA ILE A 50 4.70 18.94 -0.55
C ILE A 50 4.06 18.44 0.75
N LYS A 51 3.53 19.38 1.55
CA LYS A 51 2.86 19.12 2.83
C LYS A 51 1.78 18.03 2.72
#